data_AF-A0A1I7J400-F1
#
_entry.id   AF-A0A1I7J400-F1
#
_cell.length_a   1.000
_cell.length_b   1.000
_cell.length_c   1.000
_cell.angle_alpha   90.00
_cell.angle_beta   90.00
_cell.angle_gamma   90.00
#
_symmetry.space_group_name_H-M   'P 1'
#
loop_
_entity.id
_entity.type
_entity.pdbx_description
1 polymer ?
#
loop_
_entity_poly.entity_id
_entity_poly.type
_entity_poly.pdbx_seq_one_letter_code
_entity_poly.pdbx_strand_id
1 'polypeptide(L)'
;MKKTNTRDLTLMAVLTALSVVLAYIHVPTPTGYLTLLDVGIYFTAYYLGSKSGAIVGGLSGFLIDLLLGYPQYMFHSLIAHGTQGFFAGWSGKKRILGLVLASVSMIGWYFVAALLLGYGLGAAWAGILGNVLQNFFGMFVGYLVYLAYLRFEKH
;
A
#
# COMPACT_ATOMS: atom_id res chain seq x y z
N MET A 1 18.94 19.74 1.79
CA MET A 1 17.58 19.31 2.20
C MET A 1 16.57 20.12 1.40
N LYS A 2 15.74 19.47 0.57
CA LYS A 2 14.69 20.16 -0.20
C LYS A 2 13.66 20.70 0.80
N LYS A 3 13.23 21.96 0.69
CA LYS A 3 12.13 22.52 1.49
C LYS A 3 10.90 21.64 1.30
N THR A 4 10.61 20.74 2.25
CA THR A 4 9.33 20.05 2.29
C THR A 4 8.31 21.13 2.61
N ASN A 5 7.46 21.45 1.65
CA ASN A 5 6.41 22.44 1.84
C ASN A 5 5.49 21.89 2.93
N THR A 6 5.20 22.67 3.98
CA THR A 6 4.36 22.21 5.11
C THR A 6 3.05 21.62 4.63
N ARG A 7 2.51 22.18 3.54
CA ARG A 7 1.34 21.66 2.82
C ARG A 7 1.48 20.20 2.39
N ASP A 8 2.60 19.80 1.78
CA ASP A 8 2.82 18.43 1.29
C ASP A 8 2.90 17.45 2.47
N LEU A 9 3.51 17.88 3.57
CA LEU A 9 3.65 17.08 4.78
C LEU A 9 2.30 16.87 5.46
N THR A 10 1.47 17.91 5.56
CA THR A 10 0.09 17.80 6.04
C THR A 10 -0.75 16.89 5.13
N LEU A 11 -0.59 17.00 3.81
CA LEU A 11 -1.33 16.16 2.85
C LEU A 11 -0.96 14.68 3.00
N MET A 12 0.33 14.36 3.12
CA MET A 12 0.80 13.00 3.43
C MET A 12 0.26 12.49 4.77
N ALA A 13 0.22 13.33 5.81
CA ALA A 13 -0.32 12.94 7.11
C ALA A 13 -1.82 12.60 7.03
N VAL A 14 -2.61 13.43 6.34
CA VAL A 14 -4.04 13.18 6.13
C VAL A 14 -4.27 11.91 5.30
N LEU A 15 -3.50 11.71 4.22
CA LEU A 15 -3.59 10.50 3.40
C LEU A 15 -3.17 9.23 4.17
N THR A 16 -2.20 9.34 5.07
CA THR A 16 -1.82 8.25 5.97
C THR A 16 -2.97 7.92 6.91
N ALA A 17 -3.53 8.92 7.59
CA ALA A 17 -4.66 8.72 8.49
C ALA A 17 -5.87 8.11 7.77
N LEU A 18 -6.20 8.62 6.58
CA LEU A 18 -7.26 8.09 5.74
C LEU A 18 -7.00 6.64 5.34
N SER A 19 -5.77 6.30 4.93
CA SER A 19 -5.41 4.92 4.55
C SER A 19 -5.54 3.96 5.73
N VAL A 20 -5.17 4.38 6.95
CA VAL A 20 -5.35 3.59 8.17
C VAL A 20 -6.83 3.38 8.47
N VAL A 21 -7.67 4.41 8.36
CA VAL A 21 -9.12 4.28 8.57
C VAL A 21 -9.74 3.34 7.53
N LEU A 22 -9.34 3.46 6.26
CA LEU A 22 -9.78 2.56 5.20
C LEU A 22 -9.36 1.12 5.45
N ALA A 23 -8.19 0.90 6.05
CA ALA A 23 -7.69 -0.43 6.37
C ALA A 23 -8.57 -1.19 7.37
N TYR A 24 -9.32 -0.50 8.24
CA TYR A 24 -10.31 -1.14 9.12
C TYR A 24 -11.54 -1.68 8.38
N ILE A 25 -11.78 -1.23 7.15
CA ILE A 25 -12.85 -1.75 6.30
C ILE A 25 -12.33 -3.03 5.65
N HIS A 26 -12.70 -4.15 6.25
CA HIS A 26 -12.33 -5.48 5.77
C HIS A 26 -13.48 -6.06 4.96
N VAL A 27 -13.20 -6.40 3.70
CA VAL A 27 -14.14 -7.15 2.85
C VAL A 27 -13.75 -8.62 2.93
N PRO A 28 -14.61 -9.51 3.45
CA PRO A 28 -14.31 -10.94 3.51
C PRO A 28 -14.23 -11.50 2.10
N THR A 29 -13.15 -12.23 1.80
CA THR A 29 -12.94 -12.91 0.53
C THR A 29 -12.67 -14.40 0.77
N PRO A 30 -12.90 -15.29 -0.22
CA PRO A 30 -12.68 -16.73 -0.05
C PRO A 30 -11.25 -17.13 0.36
N THR A 31 -10.28 -16.24 0.13
CA THR A 31 -8.86 -16.45 0.39
C THR A 31 -8.33 -15.67 1.59
N GLY A 32 -9.18 -14.93 2.31
CA GLY A 32 -8.79 -14.09 3.45
C GLY A 32 -9.57 -12.78 3.56
N TYR A 33 -8.93 -11.72 4.03
CA TYR A 33 -9.52 -10.39 4.11
C TYR A 33 -8.90 -9.48 3.06
N LEU A 34 -9.74 -8.73 2.36
CA LEU A 34 -9.31 -7.67 1.47
C LEU A 34 -9.44 -6.35 2.23
N THR A 35 -8.33 -5.64 2.39
CA THR A 35 -8.30 -4.32 3.03
C THR A 35 -8.36 -3.21 1.97
N LEU A 36 -8.94 -2.07 2.33
CA LEU A 36 -8.89 -0.86 1.50
C LEU A 36 -7.61 -0.03 1.72
N LEU A 37 -6.66 -0.53 2.52
CA LEU A 37 -5.37 0.12 2.77
C LEU A 37 -4.65 0.42 1.45
N ASP A 38 -4.52 -0.59 0.60
CA ASP A 38 -3.78 -0.50 -0.66
C ASP A 38 -4.38 0.55 -1.61
N VAL A 39 -5.70 0.77 -1.55
CA VAL A 39 -6.37 1.83 -2.33
C VAL A 39 -5.80 3.20 -1.99
N GLY A 40 -5.66 3.50 -0.69
CA GLY A 40 -5.10 4.76 -0.21
C GLY A 40 -3.62 4.93 -0.59
N ILE A 41 -2.85 3.85 -0.52
CA ILE A 41 -1.42 3.84 -0.89
C ILE A 41 -1.26 4.08 -2.39
N TYR A 42 -1.97 3.34 -3.24
CA TYR A 42 -1.91 3.49 -4.70
C TYR A 42 -2.40 4.87 -5.14
N PHE A 43 -3.49 5.38 -4.56
CA PHE A 43 -3.97 6.74 -4.81
C PHE A 43 -2.89 7.78 -4.50
N THR A 44 -2.29 7.71 -3.31
CA THR A 44 -1.22 8.62 -2.89
C THR A 44 -0.02 8.54 -3.83
N ALA A 45 0.38 7.32 -4.20
CA ALA A 45 1.49 7.10 -5.10
C ALA A 45 1.23 7.70 -6.51
N TYR A 46 0.00 7.58 -7.02
CA TYR A 46 -0.40 8.18 -8.29
C TYR A 46 -0.51 9.70 -8.25
N TYR A 47 -0.99 10.27 -7.13
CA TYR A 47 -1.24 11.70 -6.99
C TYR A 47 0.02 12.50 -6.61
N LEU A 48 0.74 12.05 -5.59
CA LEU A 48 1.91 12.76 -5.03
C LEU A 48 3.26 12.18 -5.49
N GLY A 49 3.26 11.01 -6.13
CA GLY A 49 4.46 10.33 -6.64
C GLY A 49 5.15 9.43 -5.62
N SER A 50 6.26 8.80 -6.06
CA SER A 50 6.94 7.71 -5.34
C SER A 50 7.38 8.00 -3.92
N LYS A 51 7.95 9.18 -3.64
CA LYS A 51 8.48 9.47 -2.29
C LYS A 51 7.34 9.56 -1.27
N SER A 52 6.26 10.23 -1.65
CA SER A 52 5.07 10.37 -0.82
C SER A 52 4.33 9.05 -0.69
N GLY A 53 4.19 8.29 -1.78
CA GLY A 53 3.64 6.94 -1.76
C GLY A 53 4.40 6.00 -0.82
N ALA A 54 5.74 6.08 -0.78
CA ALA A 54 6.56 5.29 0.12
C ALA A 54 6.35 5.63 1.60
N ILE A 55 6.27 6.93 1.92
CA ILE A 55 6.05 7.40 3.29
C ILE A 55 4.65 7.01 3.76
N VAL A 56 3.62 7.32 2.96
CA VAL A 56 2.23 7.01 3.30
C VAL A 56 2.02 5.51 3.38
N GLY A 57 2.54 4.73 2.43
CA GLY A 57 2.45 3.27 2.43
C GLY A 57 3.13 2.65 3.64
N GLY A 58 4.37 3.02 3.91
CA GLY A 58 5.12 2.47 5.05
C GLY A 58 4.50 2.85 6.40
N LEU A 59 4.11 4.11 6.59
CA LEU A 59 3.52 4.57 7.85
C LEU A 59 2.11 4.00 8.07
N SER A 60 1.28 3.94 7.04
CA SER A 60 -0.06 3.35 7.17
C SER A 60 0.01 1.85 7.44
N GLY A 61 0.89 1.12 6.75
CA GLY A 61 1.16 -0.30 7.01
C GLY A 61 1.72 -0.57 8.40
N PHE A 62 2.62 0.28 8.90
CA PHE A 62 3.12 0.19 10.27
C PHE A 62 2.01 0.41 11.30
N LEU A 63 1.22 1.48 11.12
CA LEU A 63 0.18 1.85 12.07
C LEU A 63 -0.96 0.83 12.12
N ILE A 64 -1.38 0.29 10.97
CA ILE A 64 -2.48 -0.68 10.96
C ILE A 64 -2.11 -1.96 11.72
N ASP A 65 -0.90 -2.48 11.55
CA ASP A 65 -0.45 -3.68 12.25
C ASP A 65 -0.33 -3.46 13.76
N LEU A 66 0.15 -2.29 14.16
CA LEU A 66 0.20 -1.90 15.57
C LEU A 66 -1.21 -1.84 16.16
N LEU A 67 -2.16 -1.25 15.43
CA LEU A 67 -3.53 -1.05 15.90
C LEU A 67 -4.40 -2.31 15.85
N LEU A 68 -4.14 -3.24 14.92
CA LEU A 68 -4.82 -4.54 14.82
C LEU A 68 -4.22 -5.59 15.78
N GLY A 69 -3.16 -5.25 16.52
CA GLY A 69 -2.56 -6.15 17.52
C GLY A 69 -1.57 -7.16 16.94
N TYR A 70 -0.98 -6.88 15.78
CA TYR A 70 0.05 -7.69 15.12
C TYR A 70 1.42 -7.00 15.08
N PRO A 71 2.01 -6.61 16.23
CA PRO A 71 3.26 -5.84 16.27
C PRO A 71 4.46 -6.56 15.64
N GLN A 72 4.44 -7.89 15.53
CA GLN A 72 5.46 -8.68 14.83
C GLN A 72 5.49 -8.40 13.32
N TYR A 73 4.36 -8.03 12.72
CA TYR A 73 4.26 -7.69 11.30
C TYR A 73 4.56 -6.22 11.02
N MET A 74 4.45 -5.35 12.03
CA MET A 74 4.59 -3.90 11.92
C MET A 74 5.80 -3.41 11.09
N PHE A 75 6.99 -3.94 11.36
CA PHE A 75 8.20 -3.57 10.59
C PHE A 75 8.24 -4.23 9.21
N HIS A 76 7.63 -5.41 9.07
CA HIS A 76 7.52 -6.08 7.79
C HIS A 76 6.57 -5.31 6.85
N SER A 77 5.41 -4.89 7.35
CA SER A 77 4.42 -4.11 6.61
C SER A 77 4.92 -2.71 6.27
N LEU A 78 5.72 -2.09 7.15
CA LEU A 78 6.40 -0.83 6.82
C LEU A 78 7.25 -0.96 5.56
N ILE A 79 8.03 -2.05 5.45
CA ILE A 79 8.91 -2.28 4.31
C ILE A 79 8.10 -2.71 3.08
N ALA A 80 7.14 -3.63 3.23
CA ALA A 80 6.30 -4.11 2.13
C ALA A 80 5.50 -2.96 1.50
N HIS A 81 4.71 -2.26 2.30
CA HIS A 81 3.85 -1.19 1.82
C HIS A 81 4.62 0.08 1.46
N GLY A 82 5.76 0.34 2.13
CA GLY A 82 6.66 1.44 1.77
C GLY A 82 7.31 1.24 0.40
N THR A 83 7.80 0.03 0.11
CA THR A 83 8.37 -0.30 -1.21
C THR A 83 7.28 -0.36 -2.30
N GLN A 84 6.11 -0.92 -1.97
CA GLN A 84 4.93 -0.89 -2.85
C GLN A 84 4.57 0.53 -3.26
N GLY A 85 4.39 1.44 -2.29
CA GLY A 85 4.05 2.84 -2.56
C GLY A 85 5.15 3.58 -3.32
N PHE A 86 6.42 3.24 -3.09
CA PHE A 86 7.54 3.80 -3.85
C PHE A 86 7.47 3.43 -5.34
N PHE A 87 7.36 2.14 -5.64
CA PHE A 87 7.34 1.67 -7.03
C PHE A 87 6.04 2.05 -7.77
N ALA A 88 4.91 2.04 -7.07
CA ALA A 88 3.62 2.45 -7.61
C ALA A 88 3.60 3.92 -8.09
N GLY A 89 4.43 4.77 -7.48
CA GLY A 89 4.51 6.19 -7.84
C GLY A 89 5.37 6.50 -9.06
N TRP A 90 5.92 5.49 -9.74
CA TRP A 90 6.65 5.70 -11.00
C TRP A 90 5.70 6.16 -12.11
N SER A 91 6.06 7.24 -12.80
CA SER A 91 5.23 7.85 -13.84
C SER A 91 5.82 7.64 -15.25
N GLY A 92 5.00 7.90 -16.28
CA GLY A 92 5.38 7.78 -17.69
C GLY A 92 5.55 6.34 -18.18
N LYS A 93 6.53 6.11 -19.08
CA LYS A 93 6.79 4.80 -19.71
C LYS A 93 7.16 3.69 -18.71
N LYS A 94 7.59 4.06 -17.50
CA LYS A 94 7.97 3.12 -16.43
C LYS A 94 6.83 2.80 -15.46
N ARG A 95 5.63 3.35 -15.64
CA ARG A 95 4.49 3.14 -14.72
C ARG A 95 4.10 1.67 -14.61
N ILE A 96 3.96 0.98 -15.74
CA ILE A 96 3.62 -0.46 -15.76
C ILE A 96 4.70 -1.27 -15.03
N LEU A 97 5.97 -0.96 -15.30
CA LEU A 97 7.09 -1.61 -14.62
C LEU A 97 7.07 -1.33 -13.10
N GLY A 98 6.78 -0.10 -12.70
CA GLY A 98 6.63 0.29 -11.30
C GLY A 98 5.49 -0.45 -10.60
N LEU A 99 4.36 -0.66 -11.27
CA LEU A 99 3.24 -1.41 -10.72
C LEU A 99 3.57 -2.88 -10.55
N VAL A 100 4.23 -3.50 -11.52
CA VAL A 100 4.71 -4.88 -11.40
C VAL A 100 5.71 -5.00 -10.25
N LEU A 101 6.66 -4.09 -10.13
CA LEU A 101 7.63 -4.07 -9.03
C LEU A 101 6.96 -3.83 -7.67
N ALA A 102 5.91 -2.99 -7.61
CA ALA A 102 5.14 -2.75 -6.40
C ALA A 102 4.44 -4.03 -5.93
N SER A 103 3.80 -4.76 -6.83
CA SER A 103 3.14 -6.03 -6.51
C SER A 103 4.15 -7.10 -6.10
N VAL A 104 5.25 -7.25 -6.86
CA VAL A 104 6.30 -8.25 -6.56
C VAL A 104 6.99 -7.97 -5.23
N SER A 105 7.28 -6.69 -4.93
CA SER A 105 7.91 -6.31 -3.65
C SER A 105 6.99 -6.58 -2.46
N MET A 106 5.71 -6.23 -2.55
CA MET A 106 4.73 -6.52 -1.49
C MET A 106 4.58 -8.02 -1.27
N ILE A 107 4.24 -8.79 -2.31
CA ILE A 107 3.98 -10.23 -2.20
C ILE A 107 5.25 -10.97 -1.77
N GLY A 108 6.40 -10.64 -2.38
CA GLY A 108 7.68 -11.25 -2.06
C GLY A 108 8.12 -10.98 -0.63
N TRP A 109 7.91 -9.76 -0.13
CA TRP A 109 8.25 -9.43 1.25
C TRP A 109 7.35 -10.14 2.25
N TYR A 110 6.03 -10.21 1.99
CA TYR A 110 5.12 -10.96 2.86
C TYR A 110 5.40 -12.46 2.86
N PHE A 111 5.84 -13.02 1.73
CA PHE A 111 6.30 -14.41 1.67
C PHE A 111 7.53 -14.63 2.55
N VAL A 112 8.54 -13.75 2.47
CA VAL A 112 9.73 -13.80 3.33
C VAL A 112 9.35 -13.58 4.80
N ALA A 113 8.47 -12.64 5.11
CA ALA A 113 8.00 -12.36 6.46
C ALA A 113 7.30 -13.58 7.07
N ALA A 114 6.44 -14.28 6.31
CA ALA A 114 5.78 -15.49 6.76
C ALA A 114 6.78 -16.62 7.08
N LEU A 115 7.85 -16.74 6.29
CA LEU A 115 8.94 -17.69 6.56
C LEU A 115 9.78 -17.31 7.79
N LEU A 116 10.14 -16.03 7.92
CA LEU A 116 10.92 -15.52 9.05
C LEU A 116 10.18 -15.64 10.38
N LEU A 117 8.86 -15.47 10.37
CA LEU A 117 8.02 -15.61 11.56
C LEU A 117 7.64 -17.07 11.87
N GLY A 118 8.10 -18.04 11.06
CA GLY A 118 7.95 -19.47 11.35
C GLY A 118 6.58 -20.06 11.03
N TYR A 119 5.71 -19.37 10.28
CA TYR A 119 4.39 -19.88 9.88
C TYR A 119 4.45 -21.04 8.86
N GLY A 120 5.65 -21.34 8.34
CA GLY A 120 5.89 -22.44 7.40
C GLY A 120 5.51 -22.13 5.96
N LEU A 121 6.00 -22.98 5.04
CA LEU A 121 5.79 -22.81 3.59
C LEU A 121 4.31 -22.85 3.20
N GLY A 122 3.47 -23.62 3.91
CA GLY A 122 2.05 -23.72 3.61
C GLY A 122 1.28 -22.41 3.80
N ALA A 123 1.52 -21.71 4.93
CA ALA A 123 0.91 -20.41 5.19
C ALA A 123 1.42 -19.34 4.22
N ALA A 124 2.72 -19.36 3.91
CA ALA A 124 3.33 -18.46 2.94
C ALA A 124 2.70 -18.61 1.54
N TRP A 125 2.46 -19.85 1.09
CA TRP A 125 1.79 -20.13 -0.17
C TRP A 125 0.32 -19.72 -0.18
N ALA A 126 -0.42 -20.00 0.89
CA ALA A 126 -1.82 -19.62 1.00
C ALA A 126 -2.02 -18.09 0.97
N GLY A 127 -1.10 -17.33 1.58
CA GLY A 127 -1.14 -15.87 1.63
C GLY A 127 -0.87 -15.17 0.28
N ILE A 128 -0.15 -15.81 -0.65
CA ILE A 128 0.19 -15.21 -1.95
C ILE A 128 -1.09 -14.85 -2.73
N LEU A 129 -2.06 -15.77 -2.82
CA LEU A 129 -3.26 -15.54 -3.62
C LEU A 129 -4.09 -14.38 -3.06
N GLY A 130 -4.24 -14.31 -1.74
CA GLY A 130 -4.91 -13.19 -1.06
C GLY A 130 -4.21 -11.86 -1.30
N ASN A 131 -2.88 -11.83 -1.12
CA ASN A 131 -2.07 -10.63 -1.34
C ASN A 131 -2.11 -10.15 -2.80
N VAL A 132 -2.09 -11.08 -3.76
CA VAL A 132 -2.23 -10.76 -5.19
C VAL A 132 -3.57 -10.08 -5.46
N LEU A 133 -4.68 -10.70 -5.02
CA LEU A 133 -6.02 -10.16 -5.23
C LEU A 133 -6.19 -8.80 -4.56
N GLN A 134 -5.72 -8.66 -3.33
CA GLN A 134 -5.77 -7.40 -2.59
C GLN A 134 -4.96 -6.31 -3.30
N ASN A 135 -3.75 -6.63 -3.75
CA ASN A 135 -2.89 -5.70 -4.44
C ASN A 135 -3.49 -5.23 -5.79
N PHE A 136 -4.02 -6.16 -6.60
CA PHE A 136 -4.69 -5.82 -7.86
C PHE A 136 -5.96 -4.98 -7.64
N PHE A 137 -6.76 -5.33 -6.63
CA PHE A 137 -7.94 -4.56 -6.27
C PHE A 137 -7.56 -3.14 -5.82
N GLY A 138 -6.59 -3.02 -4.92
CA GLY A 138 -6.06 -1.75 -4.45
C GLY A 138 -5.54 -0.88 -5.59
N MET A 139 -4.81 -1.48 -6.52
CA MET A 139 -4.28 -0.82 -7.71
C MET A 139 -5.39 -0.31 -8.63
N PHE A 140 -6.39 -1.13 -8.90
CA PHE A 140 -7.50 -0.80 -9.78
C PHE A 140 -8.39 0.29 -9.18
N VAL A 141 -8.86 0.10 -7.95
CA VAL A 141 -9.73 1.06 -7.26
C VAL A 141 -8.97 2.37 -6.97
N GLY A 142 -7.72 2.29 -6.52
CA GLY A 142 -6.88 3.46 -6.29
C GLY A 142 -6.66 4.28 -7.57
N TYR A 143 -6.53 3.60 -8.72
CA TYR A 143 -6.46 4.28 -10.02
C TYR A 143 -7.78 4.94 -10.43
N LEU A 144 -8.92 4.27 -10.22
CA LEU A 144 -10.24 4.85 -10.51
C LEU A 144 -10.51 6.09 -9.66
N VAL A 145 -10.19 6.04 -8.36
CA VAL A 145 -10.32 7.19 -7.44
C VAL A 145 -9.40 8.33 -7.90
N TYR A 146 -8.17 8.02 -8.31
CA TYR A 146 -7.26 9.02 -8.87
C TYR A 146 -7.82 9.70 -10.13
N LEU A 147 -8.40 8.92 -11.06
CA LEU A 147 -9.04 9.49 -12.25
C LEU A 147 -10.27 10.33 -11.92
N ALA A 148 -11.10 9.87 -10.97
CA ALA A 148 -12.25 10.62 -10.50
C ALA A 148 -11.83 11.96 -9.90
N TYR A 149 -10.80 11.95 -9.04
CA TYR A 149 -10.27 13.16 -8.42
C TYR A 149 -9.72 14.16 -9.44
N LEU A 150 -8.95 13.70 -10.42
CA LEU A 150 -8.44 14.56 -11.51
C LEU A 150 -9.56 15.21 -12.33
N ARG A 151 -10.74 14.59 -12.40
CA ARG A 151 -11.90 15.18 -13.09
C ARG A 151 -12.49 16.35 -12.30
N PHE A 152 -12.47 16.29 -10.97
CA PHE A 152 -12.93 17.38 -10.12
C PHE A 152 -11.94 18.54 -10.06
N GLU A 153 -10.63 18.27 -10.08
CA GLU A 153 -9.58 19.31 -10.02
C GLU A 153 -9.47 20.14 -11.32
N LYS A 154 -10.07 19.66 -12.42
CA LYS A 154 -10.12 20.37 -13.72
C LYS A 154 -11.32 21.30 -13.88
N HIS A 155 -12.23 21.34 -12.91
CA HIS A 155 -13.36 22.27 -12.86
C HIS A 155 -13.13 23.31 -11.77
#